data_AF-A0AAD5SJC1-F1
#
_entry.id   AF-A0AAD5SJC1-F1
#
_cell.length_a   1.000
_cell.length_b   1.000
_cell.length_c   1.000
_cell.angle_alpha   90.00
_cell.angle_beta   90.00
_cell.angle_gamma   90.00
#
_symmetry.space_group_name_H-M   'P 1'
#
loop_
_entity.id
_entity.type
_entity.pdbx_description
1 polymer ?
#
loop_
_entity_poly.entity_id
_entity_poly.type
_entity_poly.pdbx_seq_one_letter_code
_entity_poly.pdbx_strand_id
1 'polypeptide(L)'
;MSGEFLNSDGKQIMAFDAAYRQSNNASRIPGDVITVQQLLDAAAVNLDAPSEAIAVNSGEITRSAGIVITVVIDYKNRQSEHAELKYKYIPSKVRNQEFKILQNVPQSDGTILNLNRHGVKVTFVQTGSIGTFDFLTLLKNLVAAFALLSVARLVVEKSMLWILPMRHVYKEYKFESTEDFSDLREGKAPSPIKTSPDKYYKEDKGKKDGPRPVPVENV
;
A
#
# COMPACT_ATOMS: atom_id res chain seq x y z
N MET A 1 17.52 4.18 12.23
CA MET A 1 16.29 5.00 12.15
C MET A 1 16.72 6.35 11.61
N SER A 2 16.25 6.70 10.43
CA SER A 2 16.59 7.95 9.74
C SER A 2 15.33 8.79 9.61
N GLY A 3 15.45 10.06 10.00
CA GLY A 3 14.37 11.03 9.89
C GLY A 3 14.68 12.06 8.82
N GLU A 4 13.65 12.65 8.23
CA GLU A 4 13.79 13.80 7.33
C GLU A 4 12.85 14.91 7.79
N PHE A 5 13.32 16.15 7.74
CA PHE A 5 12.50 17.35 7.92
C PHE A 5 12.23 17.96 6.55
N LEU A 6 10.95 17.99 6.14
CA LEU A 6 10.54 18.50 4.84
C LEU A 6 9.91 19.88 4.97
N ASN A 7 9.98 20.68 3.90
CA ASN A 7 9.17 21.87 3.76
C ASN A 7 7.75 21.54 3.29
N SER A 8 6.88 22.54 3.21
CA SER A 8 5.51 22.43 2.67
C SER A 8 5.44 21.88 1.24
N ASP A 9 6.52 22.02 0.46
CA ASP A 9 6.61 21.54 -0.93
C ASP A 9 7.18 20.10 -1.02
N GLY A 10 7.49 19.47 0.12
CA GLY A 10 8.08 18.14 0.19
C GLY A 10 9.60 18.09 -0.06
N LYS A 11 10.27 19.24 -0.18
CA LYS A 11 11.73 19.33 -0.28
C LYS A 11 12.37 19.15 1.10
N GLN A 12 13.39 18.32 1.16
CA GLN A 12 14.16 18.10 2.38
C GLN A 12 14.96 19.35 2.77
N ILE A 13 14.79 19.79 4.01
CA ILE A 13 15.56 20.88 4.64
C ILE A 13 16.63 20.32 5.57
N MET A 14 16.33 19.24 6.30
CA MET A 14 17.24 18.62 7.26
C MET A 14 17.11 17.10 7.24
N ALA A 15 18.22 16.41 7.53
CA ALA A 15 18.25 14.97 7.77
C ALA A 15 18.58 14.70 9.24
N PHE A 16 17.84 13.77 9.85
CA PHE A 16 18.08 13.25 11.19
C PHE A 16 18.70 11.86 11.08
N ASP A 17 20.00 11.83 10.80
CA ASP A 17 20.78 10.61 10.72
C ASP A 17 21.55 10.31 12.03
N ALA A 18 22.35 9.25 12.03
CA ALA A 18 23.15 8.89 13.20
C ALA A 18 24.21 9.95 13.53
N ALA A 19 24.78 10.62 12.52
CA ALA A 19 25.82 11.63 12.68
C ALA A 19 25.27 12.90 13.33
N TYR A 20 24.11 13.38 12.88
CA TYR A 20 23.38 14.50 13.47
C TYR A 20 23.05 14.25 14.95
N ARG A 21 22.59 13.03 15.28
CA ARG A 21 22.29 12.69 16.67
C ARG A 21 23.55 12.56 17.52
N GLN A 22 24.66 12.10 16.97
CA GLN A 22 25.94 12.08 17.67
C GLN A 22 26.47 13.49 17.96
N SER A 23 26.35 14.44 17.03
CA SER A 23 26.74 15.82 17.28
C SER A 23 25.85 16.52 18.32
N ASN A 24 24.53 16.27 18.29
CA ASN A 24 23.60 16.80 19.29
C ASN A 24 23.73 16.14 20.67
N ASN A 25 24.12 14.86 20.72
CA ASN A 25 24.39 14.17 21.99
C ASN A 25 25.55 14.82 22.75
N ALA A 26 26.50 15.48 22.07
CA ALA A 26 27.53 16.28 22.74
C ALA A 26 26.91 17.45 23.54
N SER A 27 25.75 17.96 23.11
CA SER A 27 24.95 18.95 23.83
C SER A 27 23.99 18.34 24.86
N ARG A 28 24.00 17.01 25.06
CA ARG A 28 23.13 16.25 25.98
C ARG A 28 21.63 16.39 25.71
N ILE A 29 21.23 16.74 24.49
CA ILE A 29 19.82 16.85 24.11
C ILE A 29 19.43 15.56 23.38
N PRO A 30 18.63 14.68 23.99
CA PRO A 30 18.16 13.47 23.31
C PRO A 30 17.10 13.82 22.25
N GLY A 31 17.18 13.17 21.09
CA GLY A 31 16.17 13.23 20.04
C GLY A 31 16.47 14.20 18.91
N ASP A 32 15.46 14.46 18.07
CA ASP A 32 15.55 15.38 16.95
C ASP A 32 15.24 16.80 17.44
N VAL A 33 16.09 17.76 17.08
CA VAL A 33 15.96 19.15 17.53
C VAL A 33 15.58 20.01 16.33
N ILE A 34 14.39 20.62 16.40
CA ILE A 34 13.90 21.55 15.38
C ILE A 34 13.68 22.90 16.05
N THR A 35 14.32 23.95 15.52
CA THR A 35 14.10 25.30 16.05
C THR A 35 12.74 25.83 15.59
N VAL A 36 12.16 26.75 16.37
CA VAL A 36 10.89 27.39 16.00
C VAL A 36 11.03 28.11 14.65
N GLN A 37 12.18 28.73 14.38
CA GLN A 37 12.45 29.37 13.09
C GLN A 37 12.40 28.35 11.94
N GLN A 38 13.09 27.22 12.07
CA GLN A 38 13.07 26.15 11.05
C GLN A 38 11.66 25.61 10.84
N LEU A 39 10.86 25.50 11.91
CA LEU A 39 9.47 25.07 11.82
C LEU A 39 8.61 26.07 11.03
N LEU A 40 8.77 27.37 11.28
CA LEU A 40 8.05 28.44 10.59
C LEU A 40 8.46 28.53 9.11
N ASP A 41 9.77 28.48 8.85
CA ASP A 41 10.31 28.51 7.48
C ASP A 41 9.82 27.31 6.67
N ALA A 42 9.83 26.11 7.27
CA ALA A 42 9.36 24.89 6.62
C ALA A 42 7.86 24.88 6.36
N ALA A 43 7.06 25.52 7.24
CA ALA A 43 5.63 25.70 7.06
C ALA A 43 5.29 26.88 6.12
N ALA A 44 6.29 27.57 5.57
CA ALA A 44 6.14 28.79 4.76
C ALA A 44 5.33 29.89 5.49
N VAL A 45 5.58 30.07 6.79
CA VAL A 45 4.89 31.02 7.64
C VAL A 45 5.77 32.23 7.93
N ASN A 46 5.28 33.42 7.58
CA ASN A 46 5.83 34.68 8.07
C ASN A 46 4.93 35.23 9.18
N LEU A 47 5.46 35.36 10.40
CA LEU A 47 4.70 35.88 11.54
C LEU A 47 4.31 37.35 11.38
N ASP A 48 5.05 38.12 10.59
CA ASP A 48 4.80 39.55 10.38
C ASP A 48 3.92 39.82 9.15
N ALA A 49 3.49 38.76 8.45
CA ALA A 49 2.51 38.88 7.38
C ALA A 49 1.08 39.05 7.94
N PRO A 50 0.16 39.68 7.17
CA PRO A 50 -1.25 39.76 7.52
C PRO A 50 -1.86 38.39 7.84
N SER A 51 -2.67 38.32 8.89
CA SER A 51 -3.35 37.10 9.30
C SER A 51 -4.46 36.73 8.31
N GLU A 52 -4.61 35.43 8.07
CA GLU A 52 -5.70 34.86 7.26
C GLU A 52 -6.86 34.32 8.12
N ALA A 53 -6.80 34.45 9.45
CA ALA A 53 -7.83 33.90 10.33
C ALA A 53 -9.14 34.70 10.26
N ILE A 54 -10.27 33.99 10.36
CA ILE A 54 -11.62 34.55 10.12
C ILE A 54 -12.03 35.52 11.24
N ALA A 55 -11.60 35.27 12.48
CA ALA A 55 -12.01 36.02 13.66
C ALA A 55 -11.16 37.27 13.93
N VAL A 56 -10.33 37.66 12.96
CA VAL A 56 -9.25 38.64 13.14
C VAL A 56 -9.61 39.98 12.51
N ASN A 57 -9.16 41.07 13.12
CA ASN A 57 -9.39 42.41 12.60
C ASN A 57 -8.62 42.65 11.30
N SER A 58 -9.18 43.48 10.41
CA SER A 58 -8.50 43.86 9.16
C SER A 58 -7.13 44.49 9.46
N GLY A 59 -6.07 43.91 8.89
CA GLY A 59 -4.70 44.41 9.04
C GLY A 59 -3.91 43.84 10.24
N GLU A 60 -4.48 42.93 11.03
CA GLU A 60 -3.74 42.28 12.11
C GLU A 60 -2.72 41.27 11.57
N ILE A 61 -1.53 41.26 12.15
CA ILE A 61 -0.43 40.36 11.76
C ILE A 61 -0.59 38.98 12.40
N THR A 62 -0.06 37.95 11.74
CA THR A 62 -0.10 36.55 12.19
C THR A 62 0.46 36.37 13.61
N ARG A 63 1.50 37.13 13.96
CA ARG A 63 2.11 37.18 15.30
C ARG A 63 1.11 37.55 16.40
N SER A 64 0.25 38.53 16.13
CA SER A 64 -0.75 39.02 17.10
C SER A 64 -1.99 38.16 17.11
N ALA A 65 -2.43 37.64 15.96
CA ALA A 65 -3.59 36.76 15.88
C ALA A 65 -3.33 35.39 16.54
N GLY A 66 -2.10 34.88 16.41
CA GLY A 66 -1.74 33.50 16.73
C GLY A 66 -1.98 32.56 15.57
N ILE A 67 -1.28 31.42 15.57
CA ILE A 67 -1.25 30.49 14.44
C ILE A 67 -1.24 29.04 14.91
N VAL A 68 -1.85 28.17 14.13
CA VAL A 68 -1.81 26.72 14.33
C VAL A 68 -0.96 26.06 13.26
N ILE A 69 0.10 25.37 13.68
CA ILE A 69 0.96 24.56 12.83
C ILE A 69 0.74 23.09 13.19
N THR A 70 0.45 22.28 12.18
CA THR A 70 0.36 20.83 12.32
C THR A 70 1.64 20.21 11.75
N VAL A 71 2.29 19.35 12.53
CA VAL A 71 3.47 18.60 12.10
C VAL A 71 3.07 17.14 11.94
N VAL A 72 2.97 16.70 10.70
CA VAL A 72 2.67 15.29 10.39
C VAL A 72 3.97 14.51 10.43
N ILE A 73 4.01 13.45 11.23
CA ILE A 73 5.11 12.49 11.31
C ILE A 73 4.67 11.26 10.53
N ASP A 74 5.20 11.08 9.32
CA ASP A 74 4.86 9.96 8.43
C ASP A 74 5.92 8.86 8.51
N TYR A 75 5.54 7.70 9.04
CA TYR A 75 6.41 6.52 9.16
C TYR A 75 6.30 5.60 7.92
N LYS A 76 7.45 5.23 7.35
CA LYS A 76 7.53 4.28 6.23
C LYS A 76 8.56 3.19 6.50
N ASN A 77 8.15 1.93 6.32
CA ASN A 77 8.99 0.73 6.47
C ASN A 77 8.74 -0.35 5.38
N ARG A 78 8.05 0.00 4.28
CA ARG A 78 7.31 -1.01 3.48
C ARG A 78 7.97 -1.51 2.19
N GLN A 79 8.96 -0.83 1.61
CA GLN A 79 9.25 -1.01 0.18
C GLN A 79 10.60 -1.62 -0.23
N SER A 80 11.60 -1.75 0.66
CA SER A 80 12.90 -2.35 0.27
C SER A 80 13.87 -2.57 1.42
N GLU A 81 13.76 -1.82 2.52
CA GLU A 81 14.71 -1.85 3.64
C GLU A 81 13.96 -2.14 4.95
N HIS A 82 13.53 -3.39 5.15
CA HIS A 82 12.78 -3.81 6.33
C HIS A 82 13.49 -3.55 7.67
N ALA A 83 14.81 -3.34 7.63
CA ALA A 83 15.64 -3.12 8.80
C ALA A 83 15.65 -1.66 9.28
N GLU A 84 15.33 -0.68 8.41
CA GLU A 84 15.46 0.72 8.77
C GLU A 84 14.12 1.46 8.77
N LEU A 85 13.62 1.74 9.97
CA LEU A 85 12.48 2.64 10.15
C LEU A 85 12.85 4.06 9.68
N LYS A 86 12.16 4.52 8.65
CA LYS A 86 12.29 5.88 8.10
C LYS A 86 11.06 6.71 8.46
N TYR A 87 11.25 7.98 8.76
CA TYR A 87 10.15 8.88 9.08
C TYR A 87 10.38 10.29 8.53
N LYS A 88 9.30 11.01 8.27
CA LYS A 88 9.31 12.35 7.70
C LYS A 88 8.46 13.29 8.55
N TYR A 89 9.00 14.44 8.91
CA TYR A 89 8.24 15.54 9.49
C TYR A 89 7.79 16.48 8.39
N ILE A 90 6.48 16.74 8.33
CA ILE A 90 5.85 17.58 7.33
C ILE A 90 5.05 18.66 8.08
N PRO A 91 5.66 19.82 8.37
CA PRO A 91 4.98 20.94 8.99
C PRO A 91 4.07 21.65 7.98
N SER A 92 2.89 22.02 8.42
CA SER A 92 1.90 22.72 7.61
C SER A 92 1.07 23.67 8.47
N LYS A 93 0.85 24.89 7.98
CA LYS A 93 -0.05 25.87 8.59
C LYS A 93 -1.51 25.46 8.36
N VAL A 94 -2.30 25.42 9.42
CA VAL A 94 -3.75 25.27 9.31
C VAL A 94 -4.34 26.62 8.93
N ARG A 95 -4.91 26.73 7.73
CA ARG A 95 -5.49 27.98 7.22
C ARG A 95 -6.73 28.37 8.00
N ASN A 96 -7.01 29.69 8.04
CA ASN A 96 -8.21 30.27 8.64
C ASN A 96 -8.39 30.00 10.14
N GLN A 97 -7.34 29.56 10.85
CA GLN A 97 -7.38 29.25 12.28
C GLN A 97 -6.44 30.18 13.04
N GLU A 98 -6.93 30.72 14.15
CA GLU A 98 -6.14 31.46 15.14
C GLU A 98 -5.94 30.62 16.41
N PHE A 99 -4.94 30.98 17.20
CA PHE A 99 -4.76 30.38 18.52
C PHE A 99 -4.57 31.45 19.59
N LYS A 100 -5.52 31.47 20.53
CA LYS A 100 -5.49 32.30 21.72
C LYS A 100 -5.94 31.54 22.95
N ILE A 101 -5.36 31.87 24.09
CA ILE A 101 -5.75 31.37 25.41
C ILE A 101 -6.09 32.57 26.30
N LEU A 102 -7.30 32.58 26.84
CA LEU A 102 -7.68 33.49 27.92
C LEU A 102 -7.28 32.84 29.25
N GLN A 103 -6.34 33.45 29.96
CA GLN A 103 -5.89 33.02 31.28
C GLN A 103 -6.36 34.02 32.33
N ASN A 104 -7.16 33.55 33.28
CA ASN A 104 -7.60 34.36 34.40
C ASN A 104 -6.66 34.13 35.58
N VAL A 105 -5.97 35.17 36.02
CA VAL A 105 -5.05 35.12 37.16
C VAL A 105 -5.72 35.86 38.32
N PRO A 106 -6.18 35.17 39.38
CA PRO A 106 -6.74 35.83 40.54
C PRO A 106 -5.62 36.58 41.29
N GLN A 107 -5.93 37.79 41.73
CA GLN A 107 -5.00 38.64 42.46
C GLN A 107 -5.40 38.70 43.94
N SER A 108 -4.45 39.03 44.82
CA SER A 108 -4.65 39.01 46.28
C SER A 108 -5.65 40.05 46.79
N ASP A 109 -5.99 41.04 45.97
CA ASP A 109 -7.00 42.07 46.25
C ASP A 109 -8.43 41.65 45.86
N GLY A 110 -8.62 40.41 45.39
CA GLY A 110 -9.91 39.90 44.94
C GLY A 110 -10.27 40.26 43.50
N THR A 111 -9.39 40.96 42.77
CA THR A 111 -9.57 41.21 41.32
C THR A 111 -9.10 40.01 40.48
N ILE A 112 -9.55 39.95 39.23
CA ILE A 112 -9.14 38.92 38.27
C ILE A 112 -8.45 39.60 37.09
N LEU A 113 -7.17 39.28 36.87
CA LEU A 113 -6.42 39.71 35.71
C LEU A 113 -6.67 38.74 34.54
N ASN A 114 -7.33 39.23 33.50
CA ASN A 114 -7.58 38.45 32.28
C ASN A 114 -6.43 38.67 31.28
N LEU A 115 -5.59 37.65 31.08
CA LEU A 115 -4.51 37.66 30.11
C LEU A 115 -4.96 36.97 28.82
N ASN A 116 -5.07 37.73 27.73
CA ASN A 116 -5.31 37.18 26.40
C ASN A 116 -3.97 36.88 25.71
N ARG A 117 -3.58 35.60 25.68
CA ARG A 117 -2.30 35.14 25.15
C ARG A 117 -2.48 34.59 23.74
N HIS A 118 -1.81 35.21 22.78
CA HIS A 118 -1.73 34.73 21.40
C HIS A 118 -0.37 34.05 21.18
N GLY A 119 -0.33 33.02 20.35
CA GLY A 119 0.92 32.31 20.12
C GLY A 119 0.87 31.26 19.02
N VAL A 120 1.96 30.53 18.88
CA VAL A 120 2.11 29.42 17.93
C VAL A 120 1.68 28.12 18.63
N LYS A 121 0.56 27.55 18.21
CA LYS A 121 0.16 26.19 18.61
C LYS A 121 0.75 25.19 17.64
N VAL A 122 1.62 24.32 18.15
CA VAL A 122 2.17 23.20 17.37
C VAL A 122 1.44 21.92 17.76
N THR A 123 0.85 21.23 16.79
CA THR A 123 0.16 19.95 17.00
C THR A 123 0.87 18.86 16.20
N PHE A 124 1.29 17.79 16.88
CA PHE A 124 1.94 16.65 16.22
C PHE A 124 0.90 15.59 15.89
N VAL A 125 0.91 15.11 14.64
CA VAL A 125 0.03 14.06 14.15
C VAL A 125 0.89 12.92 13.61
N GLN A 126 0.81 11.76 14.25
CA GLN A 126 1.54 10.58 13.80
C GLN A 126 0.69 9.81 12.79
N THR A 127 1.26 9.50 11.63
CA THR A 127 0.61 8.76 10.55
C THR A 127 1.61 7.82 9.88
N GLY A 128 1.11 7.01 8.95
CA GLY A 128 1.92 6.06 8.19
C GLY A 128 1.66 4.62 8.60
N SER A 129 2.42 3.71 7.98
CA SER A 129 2.24 2.28 8.18
C SER A 129 3.61 1.62 8.37
N ILE A 130 3.77 0.96 9.51
CA ILE A 130 4.92 0.12 9.79
C ILE A 130 4.52 -1.30 9.41
N GLY A 131 5.20 -1.85 8.40
CA GLY A 131 5.08 -3.26 8.07
C GLY A 131 6.00 -4.08 8.95
N THR A 132 5.47 -5.15 9.54
CA THR A 132 6.25 -6.22 10.15
C THR A 132 6.03 -7.50 9.37
N PHE A 133 7.01 -8.40 9.39
CA PHE A 133 6.81 -9.73 8.83
C PHE A 133 5.77 -10.47 9.67
N ASP A 134 4.70 -10.93 9.02
CA ASP A 134 3.66 -11.75 9.63
C ASP A 134 3.49 -13.03 8.81
N PHE A 135 3.90 -14.15 9.40
CA PHE A 135 3.83 -15.46 8.80
C PHE A 135 2.38 -15.90 8.49
N LEU A 136 1.41 -15.48 9.31
CA LEU A 136 0.01 -15.82 9.07
C LEU A 136 -0.54 -15.11 7.83
N THR A 137 -0.18 -13.84 7.65
CA THR A 137 -0.53 -13.08 6.44
C THR A 137 0.14 -13.66 5.20
N LEU A 138 1.41 -14.09 5.29
CA LEU A 138 2.09 -14.81 4.21
C LEU A 138 1.33 -16.08 3.82
N LEU A 139 0.98 -16.93 4.80
CA LEU A 139 0.27 -18.18 4.54
C LEU A 139 -1.11 -17.95 3.92
N LYS A 140 -1.86 -16.94 4.39
CA LYS A 140 -3.15 -16.53 3.79
C LYS A 140 -2.99 -16.14 2.32
N ASN A 141 -1.97 -15.33 2.01
CA ASN A 141 -1.70 -14.92 0.63
C ASN A 141 -1.28 -16.11 -0.25
N LEU A 142 -0.52 -17.06 0.30
CA LEU A 142 -0.14 -18.28 -0.41
C LEU A 142 -1.36 -19.16 -0.73
N VAL A 143 -2.24 -19.38 0.25
CA VAL A 143 -3.49 -20.14 0.04
C VAL A 143 -4.38 -19.44 -0.99
N ALA A 144 -4.50 -18.12 -0.91
CA ALA A 144 -5.24 -17.34 -1.91
C ALA A 144 -4.65 -17.50 -3.32
N ALA A 145 -3.33 -17.53 -3.46
CA ALA A 145 -2.67 -17.77 -4.74
C ALA A 145 -2.99 -19.16 -5.32
N PHE A 146 -3.01 -20.21 -4.49
CA PHE A 146 -3.41 -21.55 -4.94
C PHE A 146 -4.89 -21.64 -5.34
N ALA A 147 -5.77 -20.94 -4.62
CA ALA A 147 -7.17 -20.82 -5.01
C ALA A 147 -7.31 -20.14 -6.37
N LEU A 148 -6.56 -19.04 -6.59
CA LEU A 148 -6.58 -18.29 -7.85
C LEU A 148 -6.01 -19.12 -9.01
N LEU A 149 -4.98 -19.94 -8.76
CA LEU A 149 -4.43 -20.87 -9.75
C LEU A 149 -5.47 -21.93 -10.17
N SER A 150 -6.28 -22.41 -9.22
CA SER A 150 -7.37 -23.35 -9.51
C SER A 150 -8.45 -22.73 -10.39
N VAL A 151 -8.80 -21.47 -10.14
CA VAL A 151 -9.72 -20.70 -10.99
C VAL A 151 -9.12 -20.47 -12.38
N ALA A 152 -7.84 -20.13 -12.47
CA ALA A 152 -7.15 -19.95 -13.74
C ALA A 152 -7.19 -21.23 -14.60
N ARG A 153 -6.97 -22.40 -13.98
CA ARG A 153 -7.13 -23.70 -14.66
C ARG A 153 -8.54 -23.87 -15.21
N LEU A 154 -9.58 -23.59 -14.43
CA LEU A 154 -10.98 -23.70 -14.90
C LEU A 154 -11.25 -22.78 -16.09
N VAL A 155 -10.72 -21.56 -16.06
CA VAL A 155 -10.83 -20.61 -17.18
C VAL A 155 -10.12 -21.15 -18.42
N VAL A 156 -8.88 -21.62 -18.30
CA VAL A 156 -8.12 -22.22 -19.42
C VAL A 156 -8.88 -23.41 -19.99
N GLU A 157 -9.41 -24.29 -19.14
CA GLU A 157 -10.19 -25.45 -19.55
C GLU A 157 -11.49 -25.06 -20.27
N LYS A 158 -12.21 -24.04 -19.78
CA LYS A 158 -13.40 -23.53 -20.45
C LYS A 158 -13.05 -22.87 -21.78
N SER A 159 -11.99 -22.06 -21.84
CA SER A 159 -11.51 -21.45 -23.07
C SER A 159 -11.12 -22.49 -24.11
N MET A 160 -10.41 -23.55 -23.71
CA MET A 160 -10.01 -24.64 -24.59
C MET A 160 -11.22 -25.36 -25.23
N LEU A 161 -12.27 -25.60 -24.44
CA LEU A 161 -13.44 -26.36 -24.89
C LEU A 161 -14.46 -25.52 -25.68
N TRP A 162 -14.51 -24.21 -25.48
CA TRP A 162 -15.56 -23.36 -26.06
C TRP A 162 -15.06 -22.39 -27.13
N ILE A 163 -13.86 -21.83 -26.95
CA ILE A 163 -13.36 -20.71 -27.75
C ILE A 163 -12.42 -21.19 -28.87
N LEU A 164 -11.53 -22.15 -28.60
CA LEU A 164 -10.52 -22.56 -29.57
C LEU A 164 -11.14 -23.27 -30.81
N PRO A 165 -10.61 -23.03 -32.02
CA PRO A 165 -11.15 -23.59 -33.26
C PRO A 165 -11.10 -25.13 -33.30
N MET A 166 -10.09 -25.73 -32.67
CA MET A 166 -9.93 -27.19 -32.55
C MET A 166 -10.59 -27.80 -31.30
N ARG A 167 -11.61 -27.14 -30.73
CA ARG A 167 -12.30 -27.59 -29.51
C ARG A 167 -12.78 -29.05 -29.50
N HIS A 168 -13.10 -29.60 -30.67
CA HIS A 168 -13.56 -30.98 -30.80
C HIS A 168 -12.43 -31.98 -30.48
N VAL A 169 -11.23 -31.75 -31.03
CA VAL A 169 -10.02 -32.54 -30.73
C VAL A 169 -9.72 -32.49 -29.24
N TYR A 170 -9.73 -31.29 -28.65
CA TYR A 170 -9.49 -31.13 -27.22
C TYR A 170 -10.55 -31.83 -26.35
N LYS A 171 -11.80 -31.90 -26.81
CA LYS A 171 -12.89 -32.58 -26.10
C LYS A 171 -12.68 -34.09 -26.09
N GLU A 172 -12.28 -34.67 -27.22
CA GLU A 172 -11.99 -36.11 -27.34
C GLU A 172 -10.81 -36.55 -26.47
N TYR A 173 -9.72 -35.77 -26.44
CA TYR A 173 -8.58 -36.09 -25.58
C TYR A 173 -8.83 -35.83 -24.09
N LYS A 174 -9.70 -34.87 -23.74
CA LYS A 174 -9.98 -34.54 -22.34
C LYS A 174 -11.00 -35.47 -21.69
N PHE A 175 -12.01 -35.90 -22.43
CA PHE A 175 -13.11 -36.72 -21.88
C PHE A 175 -13.04 -38.13 -22.45
N GLU A 176 -12.72 -39.09 -21.60
CA GLU A 176 -12.87 -40.50 -21.92
C GLU A 176 -14.34 -40.91 -21.74
N SER A 177 -14.95 -41.46 -22.78
CA SER A 177 -16.31 -41.98 -22.71
C SER A 177 -16.27 -43.35 -22.05
N THR A 178 -16.81 -43.44 -20.83
CA THR A 178 -16.93 -44.70 -20.09
C THR A 178 -18.35 -45.25 -20.18
N GLU A 179 -18.48 -46.56 -19.98
CA GLU A 179 -19.78 -47.23 -19.96
C GLU A 179 -20.61 -46.80 -18.75
N ASP A 180 -21.93 -46.85 -18.89
CA ASP A 180 -22.85 -46.48 -17.82
C ASP A 180 -22.97 -47.64 -16.81
N PHE A 181 -22.58 -47.39 -15.57
CA PHE A 181 -22.63 -48.37 -14.47
C PHE A 181 -23.92 -48.30 -13.64
N SER A 182 -24.94 -47.55 -14.10
CA SER A 182 -26.23 -47.42 -13.41
C SER A 182 -26.86 -48.78 -13.09
N ASP A 183 -26.79 -49.73 -14.04
CA ASP A 183 -27.35 -51.08 -13.90
C ASP A 183 -26.72 -51.86 -12.73
N LEU A 184 -25.40 -51.72 -12.53
CA LEU A 184 -24.68 -52.38 -11.44
C LEU A 184 -25.07 -51.80 -10.07
N ARG A 185 -25.39 -50.51 -10.01
CA ARG A 185 -25.79 -49.83 -8.77
C ARG A 185 -27.21 -50.22 -8.33
N GLU A 186 -28.08 -50.55 -9.28
CA GLU A 186 -29.45 -51.04 -9.04
C GLU A 186 -29.53 -52.55 -8.76
N GLY A 187 -28.39 -53.26 -8.72
CA GLY A 187 -28.35 -54.70 -8.54
C GLY A 187 -28.92 -55.50 -9.72
N LYS A 188 -29.11 -54.85 -10.87
CA LYS A 188 -29.47 -55.53 -12.11
C LYS A 188 -28.20 -56.13 -12.72
N ALA A 189 -28.33 -57.34 -13.27
CA ALA A 189 -27.23 -57.94 -14.01
C ALA A 189 -26.77 -56.98 -15.12
N PRO A 190 -25.45 -56.80 -15.32
CA PRO A 190 -24.93 -55.86 -16.31
C PRO A 190 -25.56 -56.19 -17.66
N SER A 191 -26.17 -55.18 -18.28
CA SER A 191 -26.69 -55.33 -19.63
C SER A 191 -25.52 -55.64 -20.57
N PRO A 192 -25.67 -56.57 -21.53
CA PRO A 192 -24.57 -57.01 -22.38
C PRO A 192 -23.98 -55.80 -23.10
N ILE A 193 -22.65 -55.64 -22.94
CA ILE A 193 -21.87 -54.53 -23.49
C ILE A 193 -22.18 -54.41 -24.98
N LYS A 194 -22.83 -53.31 -25.37
CA LYS A 194 -22.95 -52.92 -26.77
C LYS A 194 -21.62 -52.30 -27.17
N THR A 195 -20.62 -53.13 -27.43
CA THR A 195 -19.41 -52.71 -28.12
C THR A 195 -19.84 -52.20 -29.49
N SER A 196 -19.93 -50.89 -29.66
CA SER A 196 -20.13 -50.28 -30.98
C SER A 196 -18.79 -50.42 -31.71
N PRO A 197 -18.62 -51.34 -32.68
CA PRO A 197 -17.30 -51.68 -33.22
C PRO A 197 -16.70 -50.55 -34.09
N ASP A 198 -17.48 -49.51 -34.40
CA ASP A 198 -17.20 -48.63 -35.53
C ASP A 198 -16.49 -47.31 -35.19
N LYS A 199 -16.10 -47.07 -33.93
CA LYS A 199 -15.56 -45.75 -33.53
C LYS A 199 -14.04 -45.65 -33.35
N TYR A 200 -13.30 -46.76 -33.37
CA TYR A 200 -11.84 -46.73 -33.10
C TYR A 200 -10.93 -47.01 -34.30
N TYR A 201 -11.46 -47.35 -35.47
CA TYR A 201 -10.66 -47.49 -36.70
C TYR A 201 -11.29 -46.76 -37.88
N LYS A 202 -11.13 -45.44 -37.93
CA LYS A 202 -10.98 -44.80 -39.25
C LYS A 202 -9.53 -45.02 -39.68
N GLU A 203 -9.31 -46.10 -40.42
CA GLU A 203 -8.10 -46.26 -41.22
C GLU A 203 -7.94 -45.00 -42.08
N ASP A 204 -6.93 -44.19 -41.77
CA ASP A 204 -6.51 -43.05 -42.59
C ASP A 204 -5.78 -43.59 -43.83
N LYS A 205 -6.53 -44.21 -44.74
CA LYS A 205 -6.06 -44.64 -46.06
C LYS A 205 -6.01 -43.42 -46.97
N GLY A 206 -4.95 -42.62 -46.86
CA GLY A 206 -4.60 -41.72 -47.96
C GLY A 206 -3.85 -40.44 -47.62
N LYS A 207 -2.58 -40.54 -47.20
CA LYS A 207 -1.54 -39.60 -47.67
C LYS A 207 -0.15 -40.16 -47.41
N LYS A 208 0.45 -40.74 -48.46
CA LYS A 208 1.88 -41.03 -48.53
C LYS A 208 2.62 -39.74 -48.85
N ASP A 209 2.94 -38.93 -47.85
CA ASP A 209 4.02 -37.96 -47.94
C ASP A 209 5.01 -38.29 -46.82
N GLY A 210 6.02 -39.08 -47.17
CA GLY A 210 7.05 -39.52 -46.24
C GLY A 210 7.90 -38.34 -45.73
N PRO A 211 8.46 -38.43 -44.52
CA PRO A 211 9.40 -37.43 -44.03
C PRO A 211 10.65 -37.42 -44.91
N ARG A 212 11.04 -36.23 -45.41
CA ARG A 212 12.34 -36.05 -46.06
C ARG A 212 13.44 -36.26 -45.00
N PRO A 213 14.49 -37.02 -45.31
CA PRO A 213 15.62 -37.19 -44.39
C PRO A 213 16.27 -35.83 -44.12
N VAL A 214 16.49 -35.54 -42.84
CA VAL A 214 17.27 -34.41 -42.37
C VAL A 214 18.75 -34.73 -42.58
N PRO A 215 19.55 -33.82 -43.17
CA PRO A 215 20.99 -34.03 -43.30
C PRO A 215 21.63 -34.05 -41.91
N VAL A 216 22.44 -35.07 -41.65
CA VAL A 216 23.29 -35.14 -40.46
C VAL A 216 24.50 -34.26 -40.74
N GLU A 217 24.57 -33.08 -40.10
CA GLU A 217 25.81 -32.30 -40.04
C GLU A 217 26.72 -32.93 -38.98
N ASN A 218 27.90 -33.38 -39.43
CA ASN A 218 29.00 -33.77 -38.56
C ASN A 218 29.74 -32.50 -38.10
N VAL A 219 29.67 -32.18 -36.81
CA VAL A 219 30.70 -31.43 -36.05
C VAL A 219 30.75 -31.97 -34.62
#